data_AF-A0AAN8B7Y1-F1
#
_entry.id   AF-A0AAN8B7Y1-F1
#
_cell.length_a   1.000
_cell.length_b   1.000
_cell.length_c   1.000
_cell.angle_alpha   90.00
_cell.angle_beta   90.00
_cell.angle_gamma   90.00
#
_symmetry.space_group_name_H-M   'P 1'
#
loop_
_entity.id
_entity.type
_entity.pdbx_description
1 polymer ?
#
loop_
_entity_poly.entity_id
_entity_poly.type
_entity_poly.pdbx_seq_one_letter_code
_entity_poly.pdbx_strand_id
1 'polypeptide(L)'
;MCNGCVQKEYPDRGNTCLENGSYLMNYRCCASCHQRDFVLISNKATEEEDGEEIITYDHVCKNCDHVVARHEYTFSVVDEYQEYTMLCMLCGKAEDSISVLPDDPRQSAPLF
;
A
#
# COMPACT_ATOMS: atom_id res chain seq x y z
N MET A 1 -3.70 7.65 12.57
CA MET A 1 -4.54 6.63 11.90
C MET A 1 -5.81 6.44 12.72
N CYS A 2 -6.98 6.28 12.10
CA CYS A 2 -8.26 6.20 12.80
C CYS A 2 -9.07 4.92 12.48
N ASN A 3 -9.20 4.03 13.47
CA ASN A 3 -9.93 2.77 13.35
C ASN A 3 -11.42 2.96 13.05
N GLY A 4 -11.99 4.10 13.45
CA GLY A 4 -13.40 4.41 13.17
C GLY A 4 -13.69 4.71 11.70
N CYS A 5 -12.66 4.98 10.89
CA CYS A 5 -12.82 5.34 9.48
C CYS A 5 -12.87 4.13 8.52
N VAL A 6 -12.37 2.98 8.97
CA VAL A 6 -12.19 1.78 8.16
C VAL A 6 -13.10 0.65 8.60
N GLN A 7 -13.40 -0.31 7.71
CA GLN A 7 -14.17 -1.51 8.06
C GLN A 7 -13.30 -2.57 8.72
N LYS A 8 -12.08 -2.75 8.20
CA LYS A 8 -11.07 -3.67 8.70
C LYS A 8 -9.71 -2.96 8.71
N GLU A 9 -8.98 -3.11 9.81
CA GLU A 9 -7.59 -2.63 9.91
C GLU A 9 -6.69 -3.53 9.06
N TYR A 10 -5.86 -2.91 8.22
CA TYR A 10 -4.85 -3.58 7.39
C TYR A 10 -5.43 -4.82 6.67
N PRO A 11 -6.47 -4.66 5.82
CA PRO A 11 -7.02 -5.79 5.08
C PRO A 11 -5.90 -6.47 4.28
N ASP A 12 -5.89 -7.80 4.28
CA ASP A 12 -4.96 -8.56 3.46
C ASP A 12 -5.29 -8.36 1.97
N ARG A 13 -4.27 -8.03 1.18
CA ARG A 13 -4.36 -7.75 -0.25
C ARG A 13 -3.58 -8.75 -1.09
N GLY A 14 -3.10 -9.84 -0.48
CA GLY A 14 -2.28 -10.85 -1.15
C GLY A 14 -1.01 -10.19 -1.70
N ASN A 15 -0.84 -10.26 -3.02
CA ASN A 15 0.30 -9.68 -3.73
C ASN A 15 0.03 -8.30 -4.35
N THR A 16 -1.11 -7.66 -4.03
CA THR A 16 -1.43 -6.33 -4.59
C THR A 16 -0.77 -5.21 -3.78
N CYS A 17 0.45 -4.84 -4.16
CA CYS A 17 1.18 -3.70 -3.63
C CYS A 17 0.97 -2.48 -4.54
N LEU A 18 0.45 -1.37 -4.01
CA LEU A 18 0.16 -0.16 -4.78
C LEU A 18 0.88 1.05 -4.18
N GLU A 19 1.64 1.77 -4.98
CA GLU A 19 2.25 3.05 -4.60
C GLU A 19 1.26 4.24 -4.58
N ASN A 20 0.08 4.09 -5.17
CA ASN A 20 -0.91 5.17 -5.32
C ASN A 20 -2.35 4.65 -5.17
N GLY A 21 -3.26 5.59 -4.89
CA GLY A 21 -4.71 5.34 -4.88
C GLY A 21 -5.29 5.28 -3.47
N SER A 22 -6.50 4.72 -3.33
CA SER A 22 -7.17 4.56 -2.03
C SER A 22 -8.17 3.41 -2.12
N TYR A 23 -8.16 2.48 -1.16
CA TYR A 23 -9.08 1.35 -1.16
C TYR A 23 -10.44 1.72 -0.58
N LEU A 24 -11.25 2.43 -1.37
CA LEU A 24 -12.55 2.96 -0.95
C LEU A 24 -13.55 1.89 -0.50
N MET A 25 -13.36 0.63 -0.91
CA MET A 25 -14.20 -0.48 -0.43
C MET A 25 -14.03 -0.75 1.07
N ASN A 26 -12.84 -0.49 1.63
CA ASN A 26 -12.59 -0.57 3.07
C ASN A 26 -12.93 0.72 3.81
N TYR A 27 -13.19 1.82 3.10
CA TYR A 27 -13.58 3.10 3.72
C TYR A 27 -15.06 3.08 4.12
N ARG A 28 -15.34 3.22 5.42
CA ARG A 28 -16.70 3.27 5.96
C ARG A 28 -17.28 4.67 5.87
N CYS A 29 -16.70 5.61 6.60
CA CYS A 29 -16.99 7.04 6.63
C CYS A 29 -15.94 7.72 7.51
N CYS A 30 -15.79 9.03 7.47
CA CYS A 30 -14.88 9.70 8.39
C CYS A 30 -15.44 9.62 9.82
N ALA A 31 -14.66 9.14 10.79
CA ALA A 31 -15.08 9.10 12.19
C ALA A 31 -15.20 10.49 12.83
N SER A 32 -14.54 11.50 12.26
CA SER A 32 -14.54 12.87 12.78
C SER A 32 -15.77 13.67 12.30
N CYS A 33 -16.06 13.68 11.00
CA CYS A 33 -17.17 14.46 10.43
C CYS A 33 -18.37 13.63 9.99
N HIS A 34 -18.29 12.30 10.09
CA HIS A 34 -19.31 11.32 9.69
C HIS A 34 -19.72 11.34 8.21
N GLN A 35 -18.99 12.08 7.36
CA GLN A 35 -19.22 12.08 5.92
C GLN A 35 -18.51 10.92 5.24
N ARG A 36 -19.18 10.33 4.25
CA ARG A 36 -18.65 9.30 3.36
C ARG A 36 -18.46 9.89 1.96
N ASP A 37 -17.46 10.76 1.84
CA ASP A 37 -17.01 11.34 0.58
C ASP A 37 -15.62 10.76 0.20
N PHE A 38 -14.96 11.32 -0.81
CA PHE A 38 -13.63 10.94 -1.24
C PHE A 38 -12.56 11.17 -0.16
N VAL A 39 -11.51 10.36 -0.26
CA VAL A 39 -10.29 10.47 0.54
C VAL A 39 -9.21 11.02 -0.38
N LEU A 40 -8.58 12.12 0.05
CA LEU A 40 -7.49 12.78 -0.64
C LEU A 40 -6.14 12.19 -0.23
N ILE A 41 -5.14 12.38 -1.07
CA ILE A 41 -3.74 12.07 -0.76
C ILE A 41 -3.04 13.38 -0.41
N SER A 42 -2.33 13.40 0.73
CA SER A 42 -1.51 14.53 1.17
C SER A 42 -0.15 14.05 1.65
N ASN A 43 0.80 14.97 1.82
CA ASN A 43 2.14 14.71 2.37
C ASN A 43 2.88 13.57 1.65
N LYS A 44 2.72 13.44 0.33
CA LYS A 44 3.45 12.42 -0.43
C LYS A 44 4.94 12.73 -0.42
N ALA A 45 5.73 11.76 0.01
CA ALA A 45 7.19 11.77 -0.01
C ALA A 45 7.70 10.50 -0.69
N THR A 46 8.82 10.63 -1.39
CA THR A 46 9.56 9.54 -2.00
C THR A 46 10.99 9.64 -1.47
N GLU A 47 11.48 8.53 -0.93
CA GLU A 47 12.82 8.39 -0.39
C GLU A 47 13.51 7.24 -1.14
N GLU A 48 14.75 7.46 -1.60
CA GLU A 48 15.56 6.46 -2.29
C GLU A 48 16.87 6.31 -1.51
N GLU A 49 17.11 5.14 -0.92
CA GLU A 49 18.31 4.82 -0.15
C GLU A 49 18.79 3.40 -0.47
N ASP A 50 20.08 3.22 -0.78
CA ASP A 50 20.71 1.91 -1.01
C ASP A 50 19.99 0.96 -2.01
N GLY A 51 19.27 1.51 -2.99
CA GLY A 51 18.52 0.71 -4.00
C GLY A 51 17.11 0.30 -3.56
N GLU A 52 16.66 0.82 -2.43
CA GLU A 52 15.28 0.76 -1.94
C GLU A 52 14.58 2.10 -2.20
N GLU A 53 13.37 2.04 -2.77
CA GLU A 53 12.47 3.17 -2.96
C GLU A 53 11.30 3.05 -1.98
N ILE A 54 11.11 4.06 -1.15
CA ILE A 54 10.04 4.14 -0.16
C ILE A 54 9.13 5.31 -0.51
N ILE A 55 7.85 5.02 -0.73
CA ILE A 55 6.79 6.00 -0.97
C ILE A 55 5.88 6.05 0.25
N THR A 56 5.77 7.22 0.87
CA THR A 56 4.85 7.45 1.98
C THR A 56 3.87 8.57 1.67
N TYR A 57 2.62 8.44 2.10
CA TYR A 57 1.62 9.51 2.02
C TYR A 57 0.48 9.31 3.01
N ASP A 58 -0.28 10.36 3.27
CA ASP A 58 -1.44 10.34 4.14
C ASP A 58 -2.75 10.33 3.34
N HIS A 59 -3.68 9.47 3.78
CA HIS A 59 -5.07 9.49 3.37
C HIS A 59 -5.86 10.46 4.23
N VAL A 60 -6.41 11.50 3.62
CA VAL A 60 -7.04 12.63 4.32
C VAL A 60 -8.51 12.75 3.91
N CYS A 61 -9.41 12.91 4.90
CA CYS A 61 -10.82 13.16 4.62
C CYS A 61 -11.00 14.52 3.96
N LYS A 62 -11.60 14.55 2.77
CA LYS A 62 -11.88 15.77 2.00
C LYS A 62 -12.68 16.84 2.77
N ASN A 63 -13.50 16.44 3.74
CA ASN A 63 -14.44 17.36 4.40
C ASN A 63 -13.90 18.01 5.67
N CYS A 64 -12.89 17.42 6.32
CA CYS A 64 -12.42 17.91 7.62
C CYS A 64 -10.91 17.75 7.84
N ASP A 65 -10.17 17.39 6.79
CA ASP A 65 -8.73 17.15 6.79
C ASP A 65 -8.26 16.11 7.82
N HIS A 66 -9.17 15.26 8.28
CA HIS A 66 -8.84 14.19 9.21
C HIS A 66 -8.00 13.10 8.53
N VAL A 67 -6.82 12.81 9.11
CA VAL A 67 -5.93 11.73 8.64
C VAL A 67 -6.54 10.37 8.94
N VAL A 68 -7.10 9.73 7.91
CA VAL A 68 -7.72 8.41 7.95
C VAL A 68 -6.66 7.35 8.19
N ALA A 69 -5.64 7.29 7.35
CA ALA A 69 -4.57 6.30 7.39
C ALA A 69 -3.28 6.89 6.81
N ARG A 70 -2.13 6.31 7.16
CA ARG A 70 -0.87 6.55 6.45
C ARG A 70 -0.56 5.33 5.61
N HIS A 71 -0.11 5.59 4.39
CA HIS A 71 0.26 4.61 3.40
C HIS A 71 1.77 4.59 3.27
N GLU A 72 2.31 3.39 3.30
CA GLU A 72 3.71 3.10 3.06
C GLU A 72 3.76 2.02 1.98
N TYR A 73 4.55 2.29 0.96
CA TYR A 73 4.87 1.36 -0.11
C TYR A 73 6.38 1.34 -0.25
N THR A 74 6.94 0.15 -0.35
CA THR A 74 8.37 -0.04 -0.51
C THR A 74 8.62 -0.93 -1.70
N PHE A 75 9.60 -0.55 -2.50
CA PHE A 75 10.12 -1.30 -3.62
C PHE A 75 11.63 -1.45 -3.45
N SER A 76 12.13 -2.66 -3.63
CA SER A 76 13.58 -2.91 -3.64
C SER A 76 13.93 -3.98 -4.66
N VAL A 77 15.18 -4.00 -5.07
CA VAL A 77 15.75 -5.10 -5.85
C VAL A 77 16.77 -5.81 -5.00
N VAL A 78 16.45 -7.05 -4.59
CA VAL A 78 17.33 -7.91 -3.79
C VAL A 78 17.72 -9.11 -4.64
N ASP A 79 19.03 -9.26 -4.86
CA ASP A 79 19.61 -10.24 -5.80
C ASP A 79 18.97 -10.15 -7.20
N GLU A 80 18.21 -11.16 -7.60
CA GLU A 80 17.55 -11.29 -8.91
C GLU A 80 16.01 -11.15 -8.80
N TYR A 81 15.54 -10.46 -7.75
CA TYR A 81 14.12 -10.30 -7.44
C TYR A 81 13.76 -8.85 -7.15
N GLN A 82 12.62 -8.43 -7.68
CA GLN A 82 11.91 -7.22 -7.29
C GLN A 82 11.00 -7.56 -6.11
N GLU A 83 11.19 -6.89 -4.99
CA GLU A 83 10.37 -7.03 -3.80
C GLU A 83 9.46 -5.80 -3.65
N TYR A 84 8.18 -6.06 -3.39
CA TYR A 84 7.16 -5.05 -3.21
C TYR A 84 6.49 -5.26 -1.88
N THR A 85 6.44 -4.25 -1.03
CA THR A 85 5.64 -4.30 0.20
C THR A 85 4.73 -3.08 0.28
N MET A 86 3.57 -3.28 0.91
CA MET A 86 2.61 -2.20 1.14
C MET A 86 2.01 -2.37 2.54
N LEU A 87 2.01 -1.28 3.31
CA LEU A 87 1.39 -1.23 4.62
C LEU A 87 0.54 0.03 4.78
N CYS A 88 -0.78 -0.17 4.86
CA CYS A 88 -1.73 0.90 5.06
C CYS A 88 -2.98 0.39 5.76
N MET A 89 -3.41 1.09 6.81
CA MET A 89 -4.61 0.70 7.56
C MET A 89 -5.89 0.78 6.70
N LEU A 90 -5.92 1.68 5.71
CA LEU A 90 -7.02 1.79 4.74
C LEU A 90 -6.85 0.83 3.56
N CYS A 91 -5.69 0.87 2.88
CA CYS A 91 -5.46 0.13 1.63
C CYS A 91 -5.21 -1.35 1.84
N GLY A 92 -4.50 -1.70 2.91
CA GLY A 92 -4.19 -3.07 3.28
C GLY A 92 -2.72 -3.33 3.53
N LYS A 93 -2.44 -4.61 3.78
CA LYS A 93 -1.09 -5.18 3.80
C LYS A 93 -0.92 -6.14 2.62
N ALA A 94 0.19 -6.05 1.92
CA ALA A 94 0.57 -6.95 0.84
C ALA A 94 2.09 -7.03 0.73
N GLU A 95 2.54 -8.17 0.22
CA GLU A 95 3.93 -8.46 -0.09
C GLU A 95 3.95 -9.24 -1.41
N ASP A 96 4.85 -8.89 -2.33
CA ASP A 96 5.07 -9.61 -3.58
C ASP A 96 6.57 -9.68 -3.94
N SER A 97 6.95 -10.71 -4.69
CA SER A 97 8.34 -10.97 -5.09
C SER A 97 8.38 -11.54 -6.51
N ILE A 98 8.87 -10.75 -7.45
CA ILE A 98 8.86 -11.06 -8.88
C ILE A 98 10.30 -11.16 -9.38
N SER A 99 10.63 -12.26 -10.07
CA SER A 99 11.97 -12.39 -10.66
C SER A 99 12.22 -11.31 -11.71
N VAL A 100 13.42 -10.73 -11.71
CA VAL A 100 13.87 -9.83 -12.80
C VAL A 100 14.21 -10.59 -14.07
N LEU A 101 14.42 -11.90 -13.96
CA LEU A 101 14.75 -12.77 -15.08
C LEU A 101 13.52 -13.06 -15.95
N PRO A 102 13.71 -13.32 -17.26
CA PRO A 102 12.62 -13.69 -18.16
C PRO A 102 11.87 -14.96 -17.73
N ASP A 103 12.58 -15.91 -17.10
CA ASP A 103 12.06 -17.13 -16.54
C ASP A 103 12.34 -17.15 -15.03
N ASP A 104 11.29 -17.18 -14.18
CA ASP A 104 11.47 -17.24 -12.72
C ASP A 104 12.11 -18.60 -12.36
N PRO A 105 13.34 -18.62 -11.79
CA PRO A 105 14.03 -19.86 -11.46
C PRO A 105 13.22 -20.75 -10.52
N ARG A 106 12.35 -20.17 -9.67
CA ARG A 106 11.48 -20.89 -8.72
C ARG A 106 10.31 -21.59 -9.42
N GLN A 107 9.93 -21.11 -10.60
CA GLN A 107 8.84 -21.66 -11.41
C GLN A 107 9.35 -22.62 -12.48
N SER A 108 10.67 -22.78 -12.62
CA SER A 108 11.24 -23.80 -13.48
C SER A 108 10.87 -25.19 -12.94
N ALA A 109 9.90 -25.83 -13.58
CA ALA A 109 9.60 -27.23 -13.32
C ALA A 109 10.86 -28.05 -13.66
N PRO A 110 11.24 -29.05 -12.86
CA PRO A 110 12.28 -29.98 -13.27
C PRO A 110 11.79 -30.65 -14.56
N LEU A 111 12.46 -30.33 -15.66
CA LEU A 111 12.42 -31.18 -16.83
C LEU A 111 13.15 -32.45 -16.41
N PHE A 112 12.39 -33.55 -16.29
CA PHE A 112 12.79 -34.92 -15.95
C PHE A 112 12.77 -35.28 -14.45
#